data_AF-A0A914WAS0-F1
#
_entry.id   AF-A0A914WAS0-F1
#
_cell.length_a   1.000
_cell.length_b   1.000
_cell.length_c   1.000
_cell.angle_alpha   90.00
_cell.angle_beta   90.00
_cell.angle_gamma   90.00
#
_symmetry.space_group_name_H-M   'P 1'
#
loop_
_entity.id
_entity.type
_entity.pdbx_description
1 polymer ?
#
loop_
_entity_poly.entity_id
_entity_poly.type
_entity_poly.pdbx_seq_one_letter_code
_entity_poly.pdbx_strand_id
1 'polypeptide(L)'
;MVLMDPGRWLLRCMPRGWNPVIVIIGGIAINLTVGIGYTFGNMLPYIVSYLRQRVDSSLTKGAMLWLHAASGGIPFTMLLGGYLEKRLGPRIGAICGCVLLTTGVALSYFTIKMSFYLMLITYGVILGVGHGIAYNCTLICAQRWLPNRIGLASGLIVGGIGCSAFIFSPIQTKFINPHNYVPNKDGFFYQSDLLDRVPYVFLLLAGIFVALQLFGILFLVNPESVSEATMPSESNDENEPLIVHDNEENAEISVEVRDVLRSSTFYALSVSLACSAIWVNIASVFYKAYGETFIDDDFFLAMVSSASSVCNALSRVLWGVIADKL
;
A
#
# COMPACT_ATOMS: atom_id res chain seq x y z
N MET A 1 18.66 29.69 4.23
CA MET A 1 18.39 29.31 2.83
C MET A 1 17.49 28.08 2.86
N VAL A 2 16.17 28.30 2.90
CA VAL A 2 15.18 27.21 2.97
C VAL A 2 15.25 26.48 1.63
N LEU A 3 15.74 25.24 1.64
CA LEU A 3 15.69 24.36 0.48
C LEU A 3 14.22 24.26 0.05
N MET A 4 13.88 24.95 -1.03
CA MET A 4 12.52 24.99 -1.56
C MET A 4 12.17 23.57 -1.97
N ASP A 5 11.20 22.95 -1.30
CA ASP A 5 10.74 21.60 -1.61
C ASP A 5 10.38 21.54 -3.10
N PRO A 6 11.05 20.71 -3.91
CA PRO A 6 10.83 20.64 -5.36
C PRO A 6 9.35 20.44 -5.74
N GLY A 7 8.58 19.74 -4.90
CA GLY A 7 7.15 19.54 -5.11
C GLY A 7 6.35 20.84 -4.99
N ARG A 8 6.73 21.76 -4.10
CA ARG A 8 6.08 23.06 -3.96
C ARG A 8 6.30 23.96 -5.15
N TRP A 9 7.51 23.92 -5.73
CA TRP A 9 7.78 24.68 -6.96
C TRP A 9 6.87 24.21 -8.09
N LEU A 10 6.76 22.89 -8.30
CA LEU A 10 5.86 22.28 -9.28
C LEU A 10 4.40 22.70 -9.09
N LEU A 11 3.89 22.63 -7.85
CA LEU A 11 2.52 23.05 -7.55
C LEU A 11 2.27 24.56 -7.78
N ARG A 12 3.29 25.41 -7.59
CA ARG A 12 3.18 26.85 -7.85
C ARG A 12 3.14 27.19 -9.33
N CYS A 13 3.68 26.34 -10.19
CA CYS A 13 3.59 26.50 -11.64
C CYS A 13 2.20 26.17 -12.20
N MET A 14 1.30 25.61 -11.39
CA MET A 14 -0.03 25.15 -11.82
C MET A 14 -1.15 25.99 -11.21
N PRO A 15 -2.35 26.02 -11.82
CA PRO A 15 -3.48 26.76 -11.27
C PRO A 15 -3.87 26.18 -9.90
N ARG A 16 -3.99 27.03 -8.88
CA ARG A 16 -4.18 26.63 -7.46
C ARG A 16 -5.31 25.62 -7.21
N GLY A 17 -6.37 25.63 -8.04
CA GLY A 17 -7.48 24.68 -7.94
C GLY A 17 -7.14 23.23 -8.30
N TRP A 18 -6.04 22.99 -9.02
CA TRP A 18 -5.61 21.64 -9.43
C TRP A 18 -4.68 20.96 -8.42
N ASN A 19 -4.14 21.70 -7.45
CA ASN A 19 -3.18 21.17 -6.48
C ASN A 19 -3.70 19.94 -5.72
N PRO A 20 -4.94 19.93 -5.17
CA PRO A 20 -5.47 18.75 -4.49
C PRO A 20 -5.53 17.53 -5.42
N VAL A 21 -5.97 17.72 -6.66
CA VAL A 21 -6.15 16.64 -7.64
C VAL A 21 -4.82 15.98 -7.98
N ILE A 22 -3.77 16.78 -8.20
CA ILE A 22 -2.46 16.29 -8.61
C ILE A 22 -1.76 15.56 -7.45
N VAL A 23 -1.87 16.08 -6.23
CA VAL A 23 -1.34 15.41 -5.03
C VAL A 23 -2.04 14.07 -4.83
N ILE A 24 -3.36 14.01 -5.03
CA ILE A 24 -4.13 12.76 -4.95
C ILE A 24 -3.70 11.79 -6.05
N ILE A 25 -3.49 12.23 -7.29
CA ILE A 25 -2.98 11.38 -8.38
C ILE A 25 -1.60 10.81 -8.01
N GLY A 26 -0.71 11.64 -7.46
CA GLY A 26 0.59 11.17 -6.98
C GLY A 26 0.48 10.15 -5.84
N GLY A 27 -0.44 10.40 -4.89
CA GLY A 27 -0.77 9.47 -3.83
C GLY A 27 -1.32 8.14 -4.36
N ILE A 28 -2.22 8.17 -5.35
CA ILE A 28 -2.76 6.97 -6.03
C ILE A 28 -1.63 6.19 -6.70
N ALA A 29 -0.70 6.87 -7.39
CA ALA A 29 0.44 6.20 -8.05
C ALA A 29 1.33 5.44 -7.06
N ILE A 30 1.63 6.04 -5.89
CA ILE A 30 2.36 5.35 -4.81
C ILE A 30 1.54 4.16 -4.29
N ASN A 31 0.26 4.39 -3.99
CA ASN A 31 -0.62 3.37 -3.41
C ASN A 31 -0.93 2.21 -4.35
N LEU A 32 -0.83 2.44 -5.66
CA LEU A 32 -0.87 1.36 -6.63
C LEU A 32 0.23 0.33 -6.33
N THR A 33 1.47 0.77 -6.08
CA THR A 33 2.61 -0.12 -5.73
C THR A 33 2.43 -0.81 -4.38
N VAL A 34 1.86 -0.11 -3.41
CA VAL A 34 1.50 -0.65 -2.09
C VAL A 34 0.49 -1.81 -2.24
N GLY A 35 -0.35 -1.77 -3.27
CA GLY A 35 -1.32 -2.80 -3.59
C GLY A 35 -0.75 -4.16 -4.03
N ILE A 36 0.57 -4.35 -4.08
CA ILE A 36 1.18 -5.67 -4.33
C ILE A 36 0.60 -6.80 -3.45
N GLY A 37 0.12 -6.48 -2.24
CA GLY A 37 -0.56 -7.44 -1.37
C GLY A 37 -1.82 -8.07 -2.00
N TYR A 38 -2.56 -7.35 -2.85
CA TYR A 38 -3.71 -7.89 -3.59
C TYR A 38 -3.31 -8.83 -4.72
N THR A 39 -2.07 -8.74 -5.19
CA THR A 39 -1.53 -9.63 -6.22
C THR A 39 -0.90 -10.90 -5.64
N PHE A 40 -0.81 -10.99 -4.31
CA PHE A 40 -0.16 -12.11 -3.63
C PHE A 40 -0.79 -13.46 -4.02
N GLY A 41 -2.12 -13.54 -4.05
CA GLY A 41 -2.83 -14.77 -4.47
C GLY A 41 -2.52 -15.17 -5.92
N ASN A 42 -2.24 -14.20 -6.81
CA ASN A 42 -1.82 -14.49 -8.18
C ASN A 42 -0.40 -15.08 -8.24
N MET A 43 0.50 -14.54 -7.42
CA MET A 43 1.89 -14.93 -7.32
C MET A 43 2.12 -16.24 -6.56
N LEU A 44 1.19 -16.58 -5.66
CA LEU A 44 1.33 -17.71 -4.74
C LEU A 44 1.63 -19.02 -5.48
N PRO A 45 0.82 -19.50 -6.45
CA PRO A 45 1.11 -20.77 -7.15
C PRO A 45 2.51 -20.84 -7.77
N TYR A 46 3.01 -19.73 -8.31
CA TYR A 46 4.34 -19.67 -8.93
C TYR A 46 5.48 -19.69 -7.92
N ILE A 47 5.39 -18.89 -6.84
CA ILE A 47 6.40 -18.85 -5.77
C ILE A 47 6.51 -20.23 -5.11
N VAL A 48 5.35 -20.81 -4.81
CA VAL A 48 5.20 -22.12 -4.20
C VAL A 48 5.85 -23.21 -5.04
N SER A 49 5.56 -23.22 -6.33
CA SER A 49 6.14 -24.18 -7.28
C SER A 49 7.65 -24.00 -7.40
N TYR A 50 8.13 -22.77 -7.48
CA TYR A 50 9.57 -22.49 -7.55
C TYR A 50 10.32 -22.99 -6.31
N LEU A 51 9.87 -22.61 -5.12
CA LEU A 51 10.54 -22.99 -3.87
C LEU A 51 10.59 -24.50 -3.70
N ARG A 52 9.48 -25.19 -4.01
CA ARG A 52 9.42 -26.64 -3.89
C ARG A 52 10.35 -27.36 -4.87
N GLN A 53 10.43 -26.89 -6.11
CA GLN A 53 11.22 -27.55 -7.16
C GLN A 53 12.71 -27.22 -7.12
N ARG A 54 13.07 -26.00 -6.68
CA ARG A 54 14.44 -25.48 -6.80
C ARG A 54 15.17 -25.29 -5.48
N VAL A 55 14.46 -25.24 -4.34
CA VAL A 55 15.06 -24.89 -3.05
C VAL A 55 14.85 -25.99 -2.03
N ASP A 56 13.60 -26.34 -1.74
CA ASP A 56 13.26 -27.32 -0.70
C ASP A 56 11.98 -28.08 -1.06
N SER A 57 12.16 -29.35 -1.42
CA SER A 57 11.07 -30.26 -1.80
C SER A 57 10.13 -30.63 -0.65
N SER A 58 10.51 -30.36 0.61
CA SER A 58 9.70 -30.66 1.80
C SER A 58 8.64 -29.60 2.10
N LEU A 59 8.71 -28.43 1.44
CA LEU A 59 7.78 -27.34 1.68
C LEU A 59 6.35 -27.71 1.25
N THR A 60 5.43 -27.61 2.21
CA THR A 60 4.00 -27.86 2.00
C THR A 60 3.27 -26.59 1.58
N LYS A 61 2.11 -26.75 0.92
CA LYS A 61 1.20 -25.62 0.61
C LYS A 61 0.87 -24.77 1.84
N GLY A 62 0.77 -25.42 3.00
CA GLY A 62 0.51 -24.77 4.28
C GLY A 62 1.66 -23.88 4.76
N ALA A 63 2.92 -24.28 4.54
CA ALA A 63 4.08 -23.47 4.90
C ALA A 63 4.08 -22.12 4.16
N MET A 64 3.57 -22.10 2.93
CA MET A 64 3.59 -20.91 2.07
C MET A 64 2.58 -19.84 2.49
N LEU A 65 1.59 -20.18 3.34
CA LEU A 65 0.71 -19.19 3.99
C LEU A 65 1.45 -18.25 4.92
N TRP A 66 2.56 -18.71 5.51
CA TRP A 66 3.39 -17.86 6.36
C TRP A 66 3.97 -16.68 5.60
N LEU A 67 4.11 -16.78 4.27
CA LEU A 67 4.63 -15.68 3.45
C LEU A 67 3.67 -14.49 3.42
N HIS A 68 2.36 -14.74 3.34
CA HIS A 68 1.35 -13.70 3.48
C HIS A 68 1.21 -13.25 4.95
N ALA A 69 1.18 -14.21 5.88
CA ALA A 69 1.01 -13.93 7.30
C ALA A 69 2.14 -13.07 7.88
N ALA A 70 3.37 -13.19 7.36
CA ALA A 70 4.50 -12.34 7.73
C ALA A 70 4.26 -10.84 7.43
N SER A 71 3.35 -10.54 6.49
CA SER A 71 2.89 -9.17 6.22
C SER A 71 1.83 -8.67 7.22
N GLY A 72 1.38 -9.50 8.16
CA GLY A 72 0.37 -9.15 9.16
C GLY A 72 0.77 -8.00 10.09
N GLY A 73 2.06 -7.63 10.12
CA GLY A 73 2.58 -6.47 10.86
C GLY A 73 2.21 -5.10 10.29
N ILE A 74 1.58 -5.02 9.11
CA ILE A 74 1.24 -3.75 8.44
C ILE A 74 0.57 -2.72 9.37
N PRO A 75 -0.45 -3.06 10.20
CA PRO A 75 -1.10 -2.08 11.07
C PRO A 75 -0.14 -1.38 12.05
N PHE A 76 0.84 -2.11 12.61
CA PHE A 76 1.85 -1.53 13.49
C PHE A 76 2.77 -0.56 12.74
N THR A 77 3.09 -0.91 11.49
CA THR A 77 3.97 -0.08 10.65
C THR A 77 3.25 1.15 10.10
N MET A 78 1.91 1.15 10.06
CA MET A 78 1.11 2.36 9.80
C MET A 78 1.24 3.39 10.93
N LEU A 79 1.29 2.94 12.20
CA LEU A 79 1.55 3.83 13.33
C LEU A 79 2.93 4.50 13.20
N LEU A 80 3.93 3.71 12.80
CA LEU A 80 5.26 4.23 12.49
C LEU A 80 5.20 5.24 11.33
N GLY A 81 4.44 4.94 10.27
CA GLY A 81 4.19 5.87 9.17
C GLY A 81 3.61 7.20 9.62
N GLY A 82 2.61 7.20 10.50
CA GLY A 82 2.03 8.43 11.07
C GLY A 82 3.02 9.24 11.90
N TYR A 83 3.87 8.55 12.66
CA TYR A 83 4.96 9.20 13.41
C TYR A 83 6.00 9.84 12.47
N LEU A 84 6.42 9.14 11.40
CA LEU A 84 7.35 9.67 10.41
C LEU A 84 6.76 10.86 9.65
N GLU A 85 5.49 10.77 9.24
CA GLU A 85 4.77 11.85 8.56
C GLU A 85 4.78 13.12 9.42
N LYS A 86 4.45 13.01 10.72
CA LYS A 86 4.42 14.16 11.64
C LYS A 86 5.81 14.77 11.87
N ARG A 87 6.88 13.96 11.92
CA ARG A 87 8.25 14.41 12.24
C ARG A 87 9.02 14.93 11.03
N LEU A 88 8.88 14.26 9.88
CA LEU A 88 9.71 14.47 8.69
C LEU A 88 8.91 15.01 7.50
N GLY A 89 7.59 15.13 7.64
CA GLY A 89 6.68 15.47 6.56
C GLY A 89 6.30 14.26 5.69
N PRO A 90 5.26 14.43 4.85
CA PRO A 90 4.66 13.34 4.09
C PRO A 90 5.60 12.81 3.01
N ARG A 91 6.41 13.68 2.41
CA ARG A 91 7.30 13.32 1.30
C ARG A 91 8.43 12.41 1.77
N ILE A 92 9.15 12.79 2.83
CA ILE A 92 10.25 11.99 3.37
C ILE A 92 9.71 10.68 3.96
N GLY A 93 8.60 10.74 4.71
CA GLY A 93 7.95 9.53 5.23
C GLY A 93 7.57 8.55 4.11
N ALA A 94 6.95 9.05 3.03
CA ALA A 94 6.62 8.22 1.88
C ALA A 94 7.85 7.67 1.15
N ILE A 95 8.92 8.45 0.98
CA ILE A 95 10.19 7.98 0.40
C ILE A 95 10.74 6.80 1.22
N CYS A 96 10.80 6.92 2.55
CA CYS A 96 11.27 5.83 3.41
C CYS A 96 10.44 4.55 3.22
N GLY A 97 9.11 4.67 3.20
CA GLY A 97 8.22 3.53 2.96
C GLY A 97 8.39 2.92 1.56
N CYS A 98 8.48 3.76 0.52
CA CYS A 98 8.66 3.33 -0.88
C CYS A 98 9.99 2.60 -1.08
N VAL A 99 11.09 3.13 -0.53
CA VAL A 99 12.41 2.50 -0.59
C VAL A 99 12.39 1.14 0.10
N LEU A 100 11.80 1.03 1.29
CA LEU A 100 11.68 -0.26 1.98
C LEU A 100 10.83 -1.26 1.19
N LEU A 101 9.67 -0.83 0.68
CA LEU A 101 8.78 -1.69 -0.10
C LEU A 101 9.48 -2.22 -1.35
N THR A 102 10.06 -1.34 -2.15
CA THR A 102 10.74 -1.69 -3.41
C THR A 102 12.00 -2.50 -3.15
N THR A 103 12.76 -2.20 -2.08
CA THR A 103 13.93 -3.00 -1.70
C THR A 103 13.52 -4.40 -1.25
N GLY A 104 12.43 -4.54 -0.47
CA GLY A 104 11.89 -5.86 -0.09
C GLY A 104 11.52 -6.70 -1.31
N VAL A 105 10.85 -6.09 -2.30
CA VAL A 105 10.53 -6.75 -3.58
C VAL A 105 11.80 -7.09 -4.36
N ALA A 106 12.73 -6.15 -4.54
CA ALA A 106 13.95 -6.39 -5.31
C ALA A 106 14.84 -7.47 -4.66
N LEU A 107 14.99 -7.46 -3.34
CA LEU A 107 15.73 -8.48 -2.60
C LEU A 107 15.08 -9.86 -2.71
N SER A 108 13.77 -9.93 -2.95
CA SER A 108 13.04 -11.20 -3.14
C SER A 108 13.57 -12.00 -4.34
N TYR A 109 14.16 -11.34 -5.34
CA TYR A 109 14.87 -12.01 -6.45
C TYR A 109 16.01 -12.91 -5.98
N PHE A 110 16.77 -12.47 -4.97
CA PHE A 110 17.90 -13.23 -4.43
C PHE A 110 17.42 -14.23 -3.39
N THR A 111 16.56 -13.81 -2.47
CA THR A 111 16.16 -14.63 -1.33
C THR A 111 15.32 -15.84 -1.74
N ILE A 112 14.47 -15.73 -2.76
CA ILE A 112 13.70 -16.87 -3.29
C ILE A 112 14.60 -18.00 -3.78
N LYS A 113 15.84 -17.70 -4.23
CA LYS A 113 16.80 -18.70 -4.70
C LYS A 113 17.56 -19.37 -3.57
N MET A 114 17.60 -18.73 -2.39
CA MET A 114 18.42 -19.16 -1.27
C MET A 114 17.61 -19.95 -0.23
N SER A 115 16.49 -19.38 0.23
CA SER A 115 15.71 -19.98 1.31
C SER A 115 14.32 -19.36 1.43
N PHE A 116 13.35 -20.20 1.78
CA PHE A 116 12.00 -19.76 2.15
C PHE A 116 12.01 -18.75 3.31
N TYR A 117 12.87 -18.93 4.32
CA TYR A 117 12.93 -18.02 5.48
C TYR A 117 13.47 -16.64 5.13
N LEU A 118 14.44 -16.56 4.21
CA LEU A 118 14.92 -15.26 3.73
C LEU A 118 13.85 -14.56 2.88
N MET A 119 13.06 -15.33 2.14
CA MET A 119 11.91 -14.81 1.40
C MET A 119 10.83 -14.27 2.35
N LEU A 120 10.56 -14.95 3.46
CA LEU A 120 9.66 -14.48 4.52
C LEU A 120 10.06 -13.10 5.04
N ILE A 121 11.36 -12.90 5.27
CA ILE A 121 11.89 -11.61 5.77
C ILE A 121 11.74 -10.53 4.70
N THR A 122 12.09 -10.81 3.45
CA THR A 122 12.11 -9.79 2.38
C THR A 122 10.73 -9.48 1.82
N TYR A 123 10.00 -10.51 1.37
CA TYR A 123 8.69 -10.37 0.72
C TYR A 123 7.53 -10.24 1.71
N GLY A 124 7.71 -10.72 2.95
CA GLY A 124 6.72 -10.55 4.02
C GLY A 124 7.01 -9.31 4.88
N VAL A 125 8.09 -9.35 5.66
CA VAL A 125 8.35 -8.34 6.70
C VAL A 125 8.80 -7.00 6.12
N ILE A 126 9.89 -6.95 5.34
CA ILE A 126 10.45 -5.70 4.82
C ILE A 126 9.44 -5.01 3.89
N LEU A 127 8.82 -5.78 3.00
CA LEU A 127 7.73 -5.31 2.14
C LEU A 127 6.56 -4.76 2.98
N GLY A 128 6.11 -5.49 4.00
CA GLY A 128 5.01 -5.09 4.88
C GLY A 128 5.30 -3.80 5.65
N VAL A 129 6.54 -3.61 6.13
CA VAL A 129 6.97 -2.37 6.79
C VAL A 129 6.92 -1.19 5.82
N GLY A 130 7.46 -1.37 4.60
CA GLY A 130 7.40 -0.35 3.56
C GLY A 130 5.98 0.02 3.18
N HIS A 131 5.09 -0.98 3.07
CA HIS A 131 3.66 -0.83 2.80
C HIS A 131 3.00 0.09 3.82
N GLY A 132 3.07 -0.24 5.12
CA GLY A 132 2.34 0.53 6.13
C GLY A 132 2.83 1.97 6.25
N ILE A 133 4.14 2.21 6.11
CA ILE A 133 4.70 3.56 6.15
C ILE A 133 4.24 4.38 4.94
N ALA A 134 4.40 3.87 3.72
CA ALA A 134 4.07 4.60 2.50
C ALA A 134 2.56 4.88 2.39
N TYR A 135 1.74 3.89 2.72
CA TYR A 135 0.29 4.02 2.76
C TYR A 135 -0.14 5.16 3.71
N ASN A 136 0.34 5.12 4.96
CA ASN A 136 -0.15 6.06 5.95
C ASN A 136 0.29 7.50 5.66
N CYS A 137 1.52 7.71 5.19
CA CYS A 137 2.02 9.05 4.83
C CYS A 137 1.21 9.68 3.69
N THR A 138 0.88 8.89 2.67
CA THR A 138 0.12 9.36 1.51
C THR A 138 -1.36 9.60 1.83
N LEU A 139 -1.96 8.75 2.67
CA LEU A 139 -3.33 8.91 3.15
C LEU A 139 -3.51 10.22 3.92
N ILE A 140 -2.68 10.48 4.93
CA ILE A 140 -2.76 11.69 5.75
C ILE A 140 -2.59 12.95 4.87
N CYS A 141 -1.63 12.91 3.94
CA CYS A 141 -1.39 14.02 3.02
C CYS A 141 -2.64 14.31 2.16
N ALA A 142 -3.26 13.29 1.57
CA ALA A 142 -4.46 13.47 0.75
C ALA A 142 -5.66 14.01 1.54
N GLN A 143 -5.86 13.52 2.77
CA GLN A 143 -6.94 14.01 3.65
C GLN A 143 -6.78 15.50 3.98
N ARG A 144 -5.55 15.98 4.19
CA ARG A 144 -5.28 17.41 4.43
C ARG A 144 -5.60 18.31 3.23
N TRP A 145 -5.50 17.79 2.00
CA TRP A 145 -5.86 18.55 0.80
C TRP A 145 -7.38 18.63 0.55
N LEU A 146 -8.17 17.74 1.16
CA LEU A 146 -9.62 17.71 1.05
C LEU A 146 -10.27 17.63 2.45
N PRO A 147 -10.13 18.66 3.30
CA PRO A 147 -10.64 18.63 4.68
C PRO A 147 -12.16 18.50 4.75
N ASN A 148 -12.88 18.98 3.74
CA ASN A 148 -14.35 18.88 3.67
C ASN A 148 -14.84 17.57 3.01
N ARG A 149 -13.93 16.72 2.53
CA ARG A 149 -14.23 15.48 1.79
C ARG A 149 -13.20 14.38 2.12
N ILE A 150 -13.03 14.12 3.41
CA ILE A 150 -12.01 13.21 3.96
C ILE A 150 -12.29 11.77 3.51
N GLY A 151 -13.57 11.38 3.44
CA GLY A 151 -14.02 10.09 2.95
C GLY A 151 -13.67 9.89 1.48
N LEU A 152 -13.92 10.87 0.60
CA LEU A 152 -13.52 10.83 -0.81
C LEU A 152 -11.99 10.76 -0.95
N ALA A 153 -11.24 11.57 -0.22
CA ALA A 153 -9.77 11.55 -0.28
C ALA A 153 -9.21 10.18 0.11
N SER A 154 -9.72 9.62 1.21
CA SER A 154 -9.35 8.29 1.68
C SER A 154 -9.75 7.22 0.67
N GLY A 155 -10.97 7.29 0.14
CA GLY A 155 -11.50 6.36 -0.86
C GLY A 155 -10.70 6.34 -2.16
N LEU A 156 -10.22 7.50 -2.63
CA LEU A 156 -9.37 7.60 -3.82
C LEU A 156 -8.00 6.97 -3.60
N ILE A 157 -7.33 7.31 -2.49
CA ILE A 157 -6.01 6.74 -2.14
C ILE A 157 -6.09 5.22 -1.96
N VAL A 158 -7.05 4.77 -1.15
CA VAL A 158 -7.28 3.36 -0.83
C VAL A 158 -7.79 2.62 -2.07
N GLY A 159 -8.52 3.30 -2.96
CA GLY A 159 -8.93 2.80 -4.28
C GLY A 159 -7.76 2.51 -5.20
N GLY A 160 -6.69 3.33 -5.15
CA GLY A 160 -5.42 3.06 -5.83
C GLY A 160 -4.81 1.71 -5.43
N ILE A 161 -4.82 1.38 -4.13
CA ILE A 161 -4.40 0.06 -3.63
C ILE A 161 -5.30 -1.05 -4.21
N GLY A 162 -6.62 -0.82 -4.22
CA GLY A 162 -7.61 -1.78 -4.74
C GLY A 162 -7.45 -2.07 -6.24
N CYS A 163 -7.01 -1.10 -7.03
CA CYS A 163 -6.83 -1.21 -8.48
C CYS A 163 -5.51 -1.90 -8.89
N SER A 164 -4.59 -2.14 -7.95
CA SER A 164 -3.27 -2.70 -8.23
C SER A 164 -3.30 -4.07 -8.92
N ALA A 165 -4.20 -4.97 -8.51
CA ALA A 165 -4.29 -6.31 -9.09
C ALA A 165 -4.74 -6.28 -10.56
N PHE A 166 -5.59 -5.35 -10.97
CA PHE A 166 -5.97 -5.13 -12.37
C PHE A 166 -4.75 -4.88 -13.26
N ILE A 167 -3.75 -4.15 -12.76
CA ILE A 167 -2.55 -3.80 -13.52
C ILE A 167 -1.50 -4.91 -13.40
N PHE A 168 -1.19 -5.33 -12.17
CA PHE A 168 -0.03 -6.17 -11.92
C PHE A 168 -0.30 -7.66 -12.12
N SER A 169 -1.51 -8.18 -11.85
CA SER A 169 -1.76 -9.62 -12.01
C SER A 169 -1.62 -10.09 -13.45
N PRO A 170 -2.17 -9.39 -14.47
CA PRO A 170 -1.93 -9.76 -15.87
C PRO A 170 -0.46 -9.64 -16.27
N ILE A 171 0.25 -8.61 -15.79
CA ILE A 171 1.70 -8.43 -16.07
C ILE A 171 2.50 -9.60 -15.50
N GLN A 172 2.24 -9.98 -14.24
CA GLN A 172 2.88 -11.11 -13.57
C GLN A 172 2.62 -12.42 -14.32
N THR A 173 1.36 -12.74 -14.59
CA THR A 173 0.97 -14.00 -15.25
C THR A 173 1.53 -14.07 -16.67
N LYS A 174 1.42 -12.99 -17.47
CA LYS A 174 1.95 -12.99 -18.84
C LYS A 174 3.48 -13.07 -18.87
N PHE A 175 4.16 -12.49 -17.88
CA PHE A 175 5.62 -12.58 -17.78
C PHE A 175 6.07 -13.99 -17.35
N ILE A 176 5.45 -14.57 -16.32
CA ILE A 176 5.85 -15.87 -15.76
C ILE A 176 5.38 -17.03 -16.65
N ASN A 177 4.12 -17.00 -17.08
CA ASN A 177 3.44 -18.07 -17.80
C ASN A 177 2.88 -17.60 -19.17
N PRO A 178 3.72 -17.17 -20.12
CA PRO A 178 3.27 -16.71 -21.43
C PRO A 178 2.60 -17.80 -22.28
N HIS A 179 2.85 -19.08 -21.96
CA HIS A 179 2.30 -20.23 -22.68
C HIS A 179 1.00 -20.78 -22.07
N ASN A 180 0.47 -20.14 -21.03
CA ASN A 180 -0.73 -20.57 -20.29
C ASN A 180 -0.66 -22.03 -19.81
N TYR A 181 0.49 -22.45 -19.28
CA TYR A 181 0.60 -23.75 -18.63
C TYR A 181 -0.43 -23.88 -17.51
N VAL A 182 -0.94 -25.09 -17.34
CA VAL A 182 -1.87 -25.47 -16.27
C VAL A 182 -1.06 -26.17 -15.17
N PRO A 183 -1.35 -25.91 -13.88
CA PRO A 183 -0.71 -26.63 -12.79
C PRO A 183 -1.04 -28.13 -12.84
N ASN A 184 -0.14 -28.97 -12.35
CA ASN A 184 -0.40 -30.41 -12.26
C ASN A 184 -1.47 -30.74 -11.20
N LYS A 185 -1.91 -32.00 -11.13
CA LYS A 185 -2.97 -32.46 -10.19
C LYS A 185 -2.68 -32.17 -8.72
N ASP A 186 -1.42 -32.03 -8.36
CA ASP A 186 -0.96 -31.66 -7.02
C ASP A 186 -0.95 -30.14 -6.79
N GLY A 187 -1.28 -29.32 -7.78
CA GLY A 187 -1.39 -27.86 -7.74
C GLY A 187 -0.05 -27.13 -7.84
N PHE A 188 0.95 -27.73 -8.50
CA PHE A 188 2.27 -27.13 -8.70
C PHE A 188 2.65 -27.12 -10.19
N PHE A 189 3.48 -26.13 -10.56
CA PHE A 189 4.13 -26.04 -11.87
C PHE A 189 5.49 -26.74 -11.85
N TYR A 190 5.81 -27.44 -12.94
CA TYR A 190 7.06 -28.21 -13.08
C TYR A 190 7.89 -27.77 -14.30
N GLN A 191 7.32 -26.93 -15.16
CA GLN A 191 7.92 -26.44 -16.39
C GLN A 191 9.13 -25.55 -16.06
N SER A 192 10.32 -25.95 -16.50
CA SER A 192 11.56 -25.26 -16.13
C SER A 192 11.61 -23.82 -16.62
N ASP A 193 11.10 -23.55 -17.83
CA ASP A 193 11.06 -22.21 -18.43
C ASP A 193 10.17 -21.23 -17.64
N LEU A 194 9.03 -21.71 -17.11
CA LEU A 194 8.17 -20.94 -16.21
C LEU A 194 8.89 -20.65 -14.89
N LEU A 195 9.47 -21.69 -14.28
CA LEU A 195 10.14 -21.56 -12.98
C LEU A 195 11.35 -20.62 -13.05
N ASP A 196 12.12 -20.67 -14.13
CA ASP A 196 13.29 -19.78 -14.29
C ASP A 196 12.89 -18.30 -14.40
N ARG A 197 11.65 -17.98 -14.81
CA ARG A 197 11.12 -16.62 -14.87
C ARG A 197 10.63 -16.08 -13.52
N VAL A 198 10.29 -16.96 -12.56
CA VAL A 198 9.70 -16.56 -11.27
C VAL A 198 10.56 -15.55 -10.50
N PRO A 199 11.89 -15.73 -10.34
CA PRO A 199 12.70 -14.74 -9.64
C PRO A 199 12.69 -13.38 -10.37
N TYR A 200 12.78 -13.38 -11.70
CA TYR A 200 12.92 -12.14 -12.49
C TYR A 200 11.68 -11.25 -12.43
N VAL A 201 10.49 -11.79 -12.14
CA VAL A 201 9.28 -10.99 -11.98
C VAL A 201 9.40 -10.00 -10.82
N PHE A 202 10.17 -10.33 -9.77
CA PHE A 202 10.40 -9.42 -8.65
C PHE A 202 11.22 -8.19 -9.07
N LEU A 203 12.23 -8.38 -9.95
CA LEU A 203 12.99 -7.26 -10.51
C LEU A 203 12.13 -6.42 -11.47
N LEU A 204 11.29 -7.07 -12.28
CA LEU A 204 10.33 -6.37 -13.15
C LEU A 204 9.39 -5.49 -12.33
N LEU A 205 8.77 -6.04 -11.28
CA LEU A 205 7.88 -5.30 -10.39
C LEU A 205 8.62 -4.18 -9.66
N ALA A 206 9.82 -4.43 -9.14
CA ALA A 206 10.64 -3.40 -8.51
C ALA A 206 10.92 -2.23 -9.46
N GLY A 207 11.26 -2.49 -10.73
CA GLY A 207 11.46 -1.44 -11.74
C GLY A 207 10.20 -0.62 -12.01
N ILE A 208 9.04 -1.28 -12.16
CA ILE A 208 7.75 -0.60 -12.31
C ILE A 208 7.42 0.22 -11.06
N PHE A 209 7.71 -0.30 -9.87
CA PHE A 209 7.43 0.36 -8.60
C PHE A 209 8.27 1.61 -8.42
N VAL A 210 9.57 1.57 -8.74
CA VAL A 210 10.43 2.76 -8.73
C VAL A 210 9.84 3.84 -9.64
N ALA A 211 9.43 3.50 -10.87
CA ALA A 211 8.89 4.48 -11.80
C ALA A 211 7.60 5.15 -11.26
N LEU A 212 6.65 4.35 -10.76
CA LEU A 212 5.39 4.85 -10.20
C LEU A 212 5.59 5.65 -8.91
N GLN A 213 6.50 5.19 -8.03
CA GLN A 213 6.80 5.85 -6.78
C GLN A 213 7.52 7.17 -7.02
N LEU A 214 8.52 7.22 -7.91
CA LEU A 214 9.20 8.46 -8.28
C LEU A 214 8.19 9.47 -8.83
N PHE A 215 7.30 9.04 -9.73
CA PHE A 215 6.22 9.89 -10.23
C PHE A 215 5.34 10.43 -9.10
N GLY A 216 4.87 9.59 -8.17
CA GLY A 216 4.02 10.03 -7.08
C GLY A 216 4.72 10.91 -6.04
N ILE A 217 5.99 10.63 -5.73
CA ILE A 217 6.82 11.39 -4.78
C ILE A 217 7.09 12.82 -5.27
N LEU A 218 7.07 13.06 -6.60
CA LEU A 218 7.22 14.42 -7.15
C LEU A 218 6.07 15.34 -6.73
N PHE A 219 4.87 14.80 -6.55
CA PHE A 219 3.66 15.58 -6.26
C PHE A 219 3.23 15.54 -4.79
N LEU A 220 3.83 14.67 -3.98
CA LEU A 220 3.41 14.50 -2.58
C LEU A 220 3.96 15.63 -1.70
N VAL A 221 3.08 16.53 -1.28
CA VAL A 221 3.42 17.67 -0.43
C VAL A 221 2.20 18.12 0.37
N ASN A 222 2.40 18.65 1.59
CA ASN A 222 1.30 19.19 2.41
C ASN A 222 0.79 20.54 1.87
N PRO A 223 -0.48 20.89 2.13
CA PRO A 223 -1.01 22.23 1.86
C PRO A 223 -0.28 23.29 2.69
N GLU A 224 -0.20 24.53 2.17
CA GLU A 224 0.55 25.63 2.80
C GLU A 224 0.01 25.98 4.20
N SER A 225 -1.32 25.93 4.41
CA SER A 225 -1.97 26.24 5.69
C SER A 225 -1.52 25.36 6.87
N VAL A 226 -1.21 24.08 6.61
CA VAL A 226 -0.72 23.16 7.64
C VAL A 226 0.79 23.34 7.88
N SER A 227 1.51 23.77 6.85
CA SER A 227 2.95 24.00 6.94
C SER A 227 3.30 25.21 7.81
N GLU A 228 2.44 26.23 7.85
CA GLU A 228 2.62 27.42 8.71
C GLU A 228 2.35 27.09 10.18
N ALA A 229 1.35 26.26 10.48
CA ALA A 229 1.02 25.83 11.85
C ALA A 229 2.10 24.92 12.50
N THR A 230 2.97 24.29 11.69
CA THR A 230 4.01 23.37 12.18
C THR A 230 5.37 24.07 12.39
N MET A 231 5.51 25.33 11.98
CA MET A 231 6.73 26.11 12.21
C MET A 231 6.60 26.82 13.55
N PRO A 232 7.54 26.67 14.51
CA PRO A 232 7.60 27.60 15.63
C PRO A 232 7.90 28.97 15.04
N SER A 233 6.94 29.87 15.08
CA SER A 233 7.14 31.26 14.72
C SER A 233 8.14 31.88 15.70
N GLU A 234 9.39 32.00 15.29
CA GLU A 234 10.32 32.97 15.86
C GLU A 234 9.82 34.37 15.48
N SER A 235 8.86 34.89 16.24
CA SER A 235 8.58 36.32 16.29
C SER A 235 8.92 36.81 17.69
N ASN A 236 10.14 37.30 17.84
CA ASN A 236 10.55 38.17 18.93
C ASN A 236 9.74 39.48 18.81
N ASP A 237 8.62 39.58 19.53
CA ASP A 237 8.11 40.88 19.94
C ASP A 237 7.51 40.75 21.34
N GLU A 238 8.31 41.16 22.32
CA GLU A 238 7.85 41.44 23.67
C GLU A 238 7.07 42.76 23.62
N ASN A 239 5.75 42.70 23.90
CA ASN A 239 4.79 43.80 24.08
C ASN A 239 3.79 44.10 22.95
N GLU A 240 2.92 43.14 22.60
CA GLU A 240 1.57 43.48 22.18
C GLU A 240 0.51 42.77 23.04
N PRO A 241 -0.54 43.47 23.50
CA PRO A 241 -1.54 42.90 24.37
C PRO A 241 -2.33 41.84 23.62
N LEU A 242 -2.41 40.66 24.23
CA LEU A 242 -3.30 39.54 23.89
C LEU A 242 -4.75 40.03 23.78
N ILE A 243 -5.17 40.44 22.58
CA ILE A 243 -6.59 40.43 22.22
C ILE A 243 -6.86 39.01 21.73
N VAL A 244 -7.13 38.14 22.70
CA VAL A 244 -7.74 36.83 22.46
C VAL A 244 -9.14 37.10 21.94
N HIS A 245 -9.31 37.06 20.62
CA HIS A 245 -10.62 36.75 20.05
C HIS A 245 -10.82 35.25 20.20
N ASP A 246 -11.56 34.88 21.25
CA ASP A 246 -12.19 33.57 21.41
C ASP A 246 -13.00 33.26 20.14
N ASN A 247 -12.48 32.39 19.30
CA ASN A 247 -13.26 31.62 18.34
C ASN A 247 -13.05 30.15 18.69
N GLU A 248 -13.88 29.66 19.61
CA GLU A 248 -13.94 28.31 20.20
C GLU A 248 -14.28 27.17 19.21
N GLU A 249 -14.23 27.36 17.89
CA GLU A 249 -14.80 26.37 16.95
C GLU A 249 -13.83 25.34 16.37
N ASN A 250 -12.52 25.38 16.68
CA ASN A 250 -11.58 24.33 16.25
C ASN A 250 -10.46 24.10 17.28
N ALA A 251 -10.82 23.87 18.55
CA ALA A 251 -9.88 23.27 19.48
C ALA A 251 -9.56 21.86 18.99
N GLU A 252 -8.37 21.67 18.42
CA GLU A 252 -7.84 20.37 18.02
C GLU A 252 -7.82 19.48 19.27
N ILE A 253 -8.86 18.66 19.46
CA ILE A 253 -8.95 17.74 20.60
C ILE A 253 -7.81 16.75 20.44
N SER A 254 -6.68 17.00 21.07
CA SER A 254 -5.58 16.06 21.17
C SER A 254 -6.02 14.94 22.11
N VAL A 255 -6.83 14.00 21.60
CA VAL A 255 -7.24 12.82 22.36
C VAL A 255 -5.97 12.05 22.70
N GLU A 256 -5.68 11.92 23.99
CA GLU A 256 -4.49 11.20 24.46
C GLU A 256 -4.64 9.72 24.07
N VAL A 257 -3.58 9.09 23.54
CA VAL A 257 -3.62 7.67 23.10
C VAL A 257 -4.15 6.76 24.20
N ARG A 258 -3.82 7.08 25.45
CA ARG A 258 -4.27 6.36 26.65
C ARG A 258 -5.80 6.36 26.79
N ASP A 259 -6.45 7.45 26.44
CA ASP A 259 -7.90 7.60 26.57
C ASP A 259 -8.63 6.81 25.47
N VAL A 260 -8.08 6.79 24.27
CA VAL A 260 -8.57 5.92 23.17
C VAL A 260 -8.48 4.44 23.56
N LEU A 261 -7.35 4.00 24.13
CA LEU A 261 -7.12 2.61 24.54
C LEU A 261 -8.00 2.16 25.71
N ARG A 262 -8.61 3.08 26.46
CA ARG A 262 -9.57 2.77 27.52
C ARG A 262 -11.01 2.67 27.01
N SER A 263 -11.28 3.14 25.80
CA SER A 263 -12.63 3.16 25.22
C SER A 263 -13.07 1.77 24.76
N SER A 264 -14.26 1.33 25.17
CA SER A 264 -14.88 0.09 24.68
C SER A 264 -15.15 0.15 23.17
N THR A 265 -15.46 1.34 22.64
CA THR A 265 -15.68 1.57 21.21
C THR A 265 -14.44 1.24 20.38
N PHE A 266 -13.24 1.54 20.88
CA PHE A 266 -11.99 1.20 20.20
C PHE A 266 -11.85 -0.32 20.01
N TYR A 267 -12.14 -1.10 21.05
CA TYR A 267 -12.09 -2.56 20.97
C TYR A 267 -13.19 -3.13 20.06
N ALA A 268 -14.41 -2.59 20.12
CA ALA A 268 -15.50 -3.01 19.25
C ALA A 268 -15.17 -2.78 17.76
N LEU A 269 -14.64 -1.60 17.43
CA LEU A 269 -14.18 -1.27 16.08
C LEU A 269 -13.00 -2.15 15.64
N SER A 270 -12.05 -2.41 16.54
CA SER A 270 -10.89 -3.27 16.27
C SER A 270 -11.30 -4.71 15.97
N VAL A 271 -12.22 -5.28 16.75
CA VAL A 271 -12.75 -6.64 16.53
C VAL A 271 -13.54 -6.71 15.22
N SER A 272 -14.39 -5.72 14.95
CA SER A 272 -15.13 -5.64 13.68
C SER A 272 -14.19 -5.58 12.47
N LEU A 273 -13.15 -4.74 12.56
CA LEU A 273 -12.13 -4.62 11.51
C LEU A 273 -11.33 -5.92 11.35
N ALA A 274 -10.97 -6.59 12.45
CA ALA A 274 -10.26 -7.86 12.40
C ALA A 274 -11.10 -8.97 11.72
N CYS A 275 -12.38 -9.09 12.08
CA CYS A 275 -13.29 -10.07 11.48
C CYS A 275 -13.46 -9.84 9.97
N SER A 276 -13.67 -8.59 9.56
CA SER A 276 -13.78 -8.24 8.13
C SER A 276 -12.46 -8.48 7.38
N ALA A 277 -11.32 -8.16 7.99
CA ALA A 277 -10.01 -8.37 7.40
C ALA A 277 -9.69 -9.86 7.17
N ILE A 278 -10.06 -10.75 8.10
CA ILE A 278 -9.84 -12.20 7.95
C ILE A 278 -10.52 -12.72 6.67
N TRP A 279 -11.80 -12.37 6.47
CA TRP A 279 -12.55 -12.78 5.28
C TRP A 279 -11.90 -12.28 3.99
N VAL A 280 -11.55 -10.99 3.93
CA VAL A 280 -10.91 -10.38 2.75
C VAL A 280 -9.57 -11.06 2.43
N ASN A 281 -8.77 -11.38 3.45
CA ASN A 281 -7.48 -12.04 3.25
C ASN A 281 -7.63 -13.47 2.74
N ILE A 282 -8.57 -14.26 3.29
CA ILE A 282 -8.81 -15.63 2.81
C ILE A 282 -9.24 -15.61 1.34
N ALA A 283 -10.21 -14.78 0.98
CA ALA A 283 -10.69 -14.70 -0.40
C ALA A 283 -9.59 -14.25 -1.37
N SER A 284 -8.85 -13.18 -1.03
CA SER A 284 -7.83 -12.60 -1.93
C SER A 284 -6.56 -13.46 -2.06
N VAL A 285 -6.20 -14.25 -1.06
CA VAL A 285 -5.00 -15.11 -1.11
C VAL A 285 -5.28 -16.42 -1.83
N PHE A 286 -6.46 -17.02 -1.62
CA PHE A 286 -6.74 -18.37 -2.10
C PHE A 286 -7.53 -18.45 -3.41
N TYR A 287 -8.09 -17.35 -3.93
CA TYR A 287 -8.98 -17.41 -5.10
C TYR A 287 -8.37 -18.19 -6.28
N LYS A 288 -7.08 -17.99 -6.55
CA LYS A 288 -6.41 -18.61 -7.70
C LYS A 288 -6.11 -20.08 -7.46
N ALA A 289 -5.48 -20.39 -6.32
CA ALA A 289 -5.18 -21.77 -5.93
C ALA A 289 -6.45 -22.63 -5.82
N TYR A 290 -7.58 -22.04 -5.43
CA TYR A 290 -8.89 -22.69 -5.45
C TYR A 290 -9.45 -22.81 -6.88
N GLY A 291 -9.40 -21.73 -7.67
CA GLY A 291 -9.89 -21.72 -9.05
C GLY A 291 -9.20 -22.73 -9.97
N GLU A 292 -7.88 -22.91 -9.80
CA GLU A 292 -7.08 -23.90 -10.53
C GLU A 292 -7.51 -25.36 -10.28
N THR A 293 -8.32 -25.63 -9.25
CA THR A 293 -8.87 -26.98 -9.02
C THR A 293 -10.08 -27.32 -9.92
N PHE A 294 -10.67 -26.31 -10.57
CA PHE A 294 -11.85 -26.46 -11.42
C PHE A 294 -11.70 -25.87 -12.83
N ILE A 295 -10.74 -24.95 -13.03
CA ILE A 295 -10.60 -24.15 -14.25
C ILE A 295 -9.17 -24.27 -14.79
N ASP A 296 -9.06 -24.79 -16.01
CA ASP A 296 -7.80 -25.00 -16.73
C ASP A 296 -7.39 -23.79 -17.59
N ASP A 297 -7.52 -22.56 -17.04
CA ASP A 297 -7.12 -21.33 -17.72
C ASP A 297 -6.57 -20.29 -16.73
N ASP A 298 -5.24 -20.18 -16.68
CA ASP A 298 -4.50 -19.31 -15.77
C ASP A 298 -4.70 -17.82 -16.11
N PHE A 299 -4.80 -17.48 -17.40
CA PHE A 299 -5.14 -16.12 -17.83
C PHE A 299 -6.55 -15.73 -17.41
N PHE A 300 -7.53 -16.63 -17.54
CA PHE A 300 -8.89 -16.36 -17.07
C PHE A 300 -8.93 -16.06 -15.56
N LEU A 301 -8.22 -16.86 -14.74
CA LEU A 301 -8.16 -16.62 -13.29
C LEU A 301 -7.51 -15.26 -12.95
N ALA A 302 -6.46 -14.87 -13.67
CA ALA A 302 -5.86 -13.55 -13.54
C ALA A 302 -6.86 -12.42 -13.92
N MET A 303 -7.69 -12.64 -14.94
CA MET A 303 -8.75 -11.69 -15.34
C MET A 303 -9.88 -11.59 -14.30
N VAL A 304 -10.25 -12.69 -13.64
CA VAL A 304 -11.23 -12.66 -12.53
C VAL A 304 -10.71 -11.80 -11.37
N SER A 305 -9.43 -11.95 -11.01
CA SER A 305 -8.79 -11.09 -10.01
C SER A 305 -8.83 -9.62 -10.43
N SER A 306 -8.51 -9.36 -11.70
CA SER A 306 -8.51 -8.03 -12.28
C SER A 306 -9.90 -7.38 -12.21
N ALA A 307 -10.95 -8.10 -12.59
CA ALA A 307 -12.33 -7.61 -12.50
C ALA A 307 -12.77 -7.36 -11.05
N SER A 308 -12.46 -8.27 -10.13
CA SER A 308 -12.75 -8.12 -8.70
C SER A 308 -12.07 -6.87 -8.11
N SER A 309 -10.84 -6.60 -8.53
CA SER A 309 -10.05 -5.46 -8.07
C SER A 309 -10.62 -4.11 -8.52
N VAL A 310 -11.20 -4.03 -9.73
CA VAL A 310 -11.92 -2.84 -10.20
C VAL A 310 -13.16 -2.57 -9.34
N CYS A 311 -13.95 -3.62 -9.06
CA CYS A 311 -15.10 -3.50 -8.16
C CYS A 311 -14.69 -3.04 -6.75
N ASN A 312 -13.59 -3.58 -6.21
CA ASN A 312 -13.03 -3.17 -4.92
C ASN A 312 -12.55 -1.70 -4.93
N ALA A 313 -11.91 -1.25 -6.02
CA ALA A 313 -11.48 0.14 -6.16
C ALA A 313 -12.68 1.10 -6.21
N LEU A 314 -13.70 0.78 -7.01
CA LEU A 314 -14.91 1.61 -7.15
C LEU A 314 -15.71 1.66 -5.85
N SER A 315 -15.83 0.54 -5.13
CA SER A 315 -16.57 0.49 -3.86
C SER A 315 -15.93 1.38 -2.78
N ARG A 316 -14.59 1.46 -2.75
CA ARG A 316 -13.85 2.34 -1.83
C ARG A 316 -14.15 3.81 -2.05
N VAL A 317 -14.18 4.23 -3.32
CA VAL A 317 -14.52 5.61 -3.69
C VAL A 317 -15.99 5.90 -3.38
N LEU A 318 -16.89 4.98 -3.74
CA LEU A 318 -18.33 5.13 -3.51
C LEU A 318 -18.66 5.24 -2.02
N TRP A 319 -18.14 4.35 -1.18
CA TRP A 319 -18.33 4.42 0.27
C TRP A 319 -17.69 5.65 0.90
N GLY A 320 -16.55 6.10 0.38
CA GLY A 320 -15.93 7.37 0.80
C GLY A 320 -16.86 8.57 0.56
N VAL A 321 -17.48 8.64 -0.62
CA VAL A 321 -18.44 9.71 -0.96
C VAL A 321 -19.72 9.62 -0.14
N ILE A 322 -20.21 8.41 0.14
CA ILE A 322 -21.39 8.20 1.00
C ILE A 322 -21.08 8.64 2.43
N ALA A 323 -19.92 8.26 2.97
CA ALA A 323 -19.50 8.63 4.32
C ALA A 323 -19.35 10.14 4.51
N ASP A 324 -18.92 10.88 3.48
CA ASP A 324 -18.86 12.35 3.52
C ASP A 324 -20.25 13.03 3.54
N LYS A 325 -21.32 12.29 3.21
CA LYS A 325 -22.70 12.83 3.14
C LYS A 325 -23.58 12.42 4.32
N LEU A 326 -23.20 11.38 5.06
CA LEU A 326 -23.91 10.87 6.24
C LEU A 326 -23.51 11.67 7.47
#